data_AF-A0A2Z3GY08-F1
#
_entry.id   AF-A0A2Z3GY08-F1
#
_cell.length_a   1.000
_cell.length_b   1.000
_cell.length_c   1.000
_cell.angle_alpha   90.00
_cell.angle_beta   90.00
_cell.angle_gamma   90.00
#
_symmetry.space_group_name_H-M   'P 1'
#
loop_
_entity.id
_entity.type
_entity.pdbx_description
1 polymer ?
#
loop_
_entity_poly.entity_id
_entity_poly.type
_entity_poly.pdbx_seq_one_letter_code
_entity_poly.pdbx_strand_id
1 'polypeptide(L)'
;MHESTSGSRILTVEAVLLALAFAISHTQSPLYYSNQNQYLLHAAASAHYGHLAGDWLANTADPTPLFSLLTSGAFATQPWLIQPVYFALLASYFLAVRWLVVTLPWFPNSWLARLGFAALFTAAHAGILRWLSIQAVGVDYPWYLQSGLAAQYLLGPGFQPSAFGVLLVWALALFAHGKPRLACAVAAAACWFHSTYLFPSGLLVAGFVCTLAPTRARAAVQAGGGALVVVAPVFLFTFSQFDPLNAGAENALSTLANVRIPHHCVPARWLDRVAGCQLAWVVFGLVLARRVPFGRALTTAAAGGVLFTGVQLATRSDALALTFPWRISVLLVPIATAIICSAVASRFSNNRQAERVAFALLVTLVAGGVAVTALGLGYRTVDESGVYNFVRGTAKPEDVYLIPTSFPKVGSGRGAVSNTFAPPPRAKEGTNQIPVDLQRFRLATGACVYVDFKSVPYAASEVQEWHSRMTFAADFYSNQSRNFLSDHTALRMRGITHVVASRSQPFEAHYLEEVYADDAYIVYRVE
;
A
#
# COMPACT_ATOMS: atom_id res chain seq x y z
N MET A 1 8.76 29.50 36.41
CA MET A 1 9.01 29.07 35.02
C MET A 1 9.68 27.68 34.88
N HIS A 2 10.16 27.03 35.95
CA HIS A 2 10.81 25.70 35.85
C HIS A 2 9.86 24.49 35.89
N GLU A 3 8.65 24.59 36.44
CA GLU A 3 7.72 23.44 36.54
C GLU A 3 6.95 23.13 35.24
N SER A 4 6.69 24.13 34.40
CA SER A 4 5.96 23.97 33.12
C SER A 4 6.75 23.17 32.07
N THR A 5 8.09 23.27 32.10
CA THR A 5 8.95 22.57 31.13
C THR A 5 9.12 21.09 31.45
N SER A 6 9.06 20.69 32.72
CA SER A 6 9.17 19.29 33.15
C SER A 6 7.94 18.47 32.73
N GLY A 7 6.73 18.97 32.98
CA GLY A 7 5.48 18.30 32.59
C GLY A 7 5.35 18.10 31.07
N SER A 8 5.77 19.09 30.28
CA SER A 8 5.79 19.02 28.81
C SER A 8 6.78 17.97 28.28
N ARG A 9 7.96 17.86 28.89
CA ARG A 9 8.96 16.84 28.55
C ARG A 9 8.46 15.42 28.83
N ILE A 10 7.84 15.20 29.98
CA ILE A 10 7.29 13.89 30.36
C ILE A 10 6.23 13.43 29.35
N LEU A 11 5.30 14.31 28.98
CA LEU A 11 4.25 14.00 27.98
C LEU A 11 4.82 13.71 26.58
N THR A 12 5.95 14.33 26.24
CA THR A 12 6.64 14.11 24.96
C THR A 12 7.31 12.74 24.94
N VAL A 13 8.06 12.40 26.00
CA VAL A 13 8.72 11.09 26.13
C VAL A 13 7.68 9.96 26.13
N GLU A 14 6.59 10.13 26.88
CA GLU A 14 5.46 9.19 26.86
C GLU A 14 4.94 8.95 25.43
N ALA A 15 4.63 10.04 24.71
CA ALA A 15 4.06 9.93 23.36
C ALA A 15 4.99 9.15 22.41
N VAL A 16 6.30 9.40 22.50
CA VAL A 16 7.31 8.69 21.71
C VAL A 16 7.35 7.21 22.10
N LEU A 17 7.40 6.87 23.39
CA LEU A 17 7.42 5.48 23.84
C LEU A 17 6.19 4.69 23.40
N LEU A 18 5.01 5.29 23.48
CA LEU A 18 3.77 4.67 23.00
C LEU A 18 3.77 4.49 21.47
N ALA A 19 4.32 5.45 20.72
CA ALA A 19 4.46 5.35 19.27
C ALA A 19 5.46 4.25 18.85
N LEU A 20 6.56 4.10 19.59
CA LEU A 20 7.51 2.99 19.40
C LEU A 20 6.85 1.65 19.71
N ALA A 21 6.10 1.55 20.80
CA ALA A 21 5.34 0.35 21.14
C ALA A 21 4.35 -0.04 20.03
N PHE A 22 3.63 0.94 19.48
CA PHE A 22 2.75 0.74 18.32
C PHE A 22 3.53 0.22 17.11
N ALA A 23 4.63 0.88 16.73
CA ALA A 23 5.42 0.51 15.55
C ALA A 23 6.01 -0.90 15.65
N ILE A 24 6.52 -1.29 16.84
CA ILE A 24 7.02 -2.65 17.09
C ILE A 24 5.88 -3.67 16.98
N SER A 25 4.72 -3.37 17.58
CA SER A 25 3.56 -4.27 17.58
C SER A 25 2.95 -4.45 16.19
N HIS A 26 2.97 -3.41 15.35
CA HIS A 26 2.46 -3.45 13.98
C HIS A 26 3.28 -4.39 13.09
N THR A 27 4.58 -4.52 13.36
CA THR A 27 5.57 -5.25 12.54
C THR A 27 5.73 -4.67 11.12
N GLN A 28 6.66 -5.21 10.35
CA GLN A 28 6.90 -4.82 8.96
C GLN A 28 7.43 -6.01 8.17
N SER A 29 7.14 -6.05 6.88
CA SER A 29 7.58 -7.11 5.98
C SER A 29 9.09 -7.04 5.73
N PRO A 30 9.72 -8.17 5.35
CA PRO A 30 11.04 -8.14 4.73
C PRO A 30 11.06 -7.23 3.49
N LEU A 31 12.26 -6.81 3.07
CA LEU A 31 12.42 -6.06 1.84
C LEU A 31 11.92 -6.86 0.63
N TYR A 32 11.49 -6.11 -0.38
CA TYR A 32 10.99 -6.65 -1.65
C TYR A 32 9.75 -7.52 -1.45
N TYR A 33 8.97 -7.30 -0.40
CA TYR A 33 7.71 -8.00 -0.21
C TYR A 33 6.61 -7.37 -1.05
N SER A 34 5.89 -8.19 -1.82
CA SER A 34 4.68 -7.76 -2.52
C SER A 34 4.92 -6.52 -3.41
N ASN A 35 4.12 -5.46 -3.27
CA ASN A 35 4.16 -4.25 -4.10
C ASN A 35 5.46 -3.44 -3.97
N GLN A 36 6.33 -3.75 -3.01
CA GLN A 36 7.65 -3.12 -2.93
C GLN A 36 8.46 -3.31 -4.22
N ASN A 37 8.25 -4.42 -4.94
CA ASN A 37 8.92 -4.71 -6.20
C ASN A 37 8.60 -3.70 -7.31
N GLN A 38 7.36 -3.22 -7.36
CA GLN A 38 6.96 -2.15 -8.27
C GLN A 38 7.61 -0.83 -7.86
N TYR A 39 7.41 -0.43 -6.60
CA TYR A 39 7.65 0.95 -6.19
C TYR A 39 9.12 1.27 -5.90
N LEU A 40 9.95 0.25 -5.62
CA LEU A 40 11.38 0.44 -5.39
C LEU A 40 12.21 0.31 -6.67
N LEU A 41 11.62 -0.07 -7.81
CA LEU A 41 12.34 -0.35 -9.05
C LEU A 41 13.06 0.87 -9.63
N HIS A 42 12.34 1.99 -9.85
CA HIS A 42 12.96 3.20 -10.41
C HIS A 42 14.08 3.71 -9.49
N ALA A 43 13.90 3.62 -8.17
CA ALA A 43 14.92 3.97 -7.20
C ALA A 43 16.17 3.08 -7.32
N ALA A 44 15.99 1.76 -7.37
CA ALA A 44 17.07 0.80 -7.53
C ALA A 44 17.83 1.02 -8.84
N ALA A 45 17.12 1.22 -9.96
CA ALA A 45 17.70 1.49 -11.26
C ALA A 45 18.48 2.81 -11.30
N SER A 46 17.92 3.89 -10.74
CA SER A 46 18.60 5.19 -10.64
C SER A 46 19.86 5.17 -9.77
N ALA A 47 19.93 4.22 -8.83
CA ALA A 47 21.09 3.98 -7.98
C ALA A 47 22.08 2.96 -8.57
N HIS A 48 21.87 2.53 -9.83
CA HIS A 48 22.68 1.50 -10.50
C HIS A 48 22.76 0.18 -9.69
N TYR A 49 21.66 -0.20 -9.04
CA TYR A 49 21.58 -1.47 -8.32
C TYR A 49 21.52 -2.65 -9.29
N GLY A 50 22.58 -3.44 -9.34
CA GLY A 50 22.73 -4.53 -10.32
C GLY A 50 22.71 -3.98 -11.75
N HIS A 51 21.92 -4.61 -12.60
CA HIS A 51 21.75 -4.26 -14.02
C HIS A 51 20.43 -3.54 -14.31
N LEU A 52 19.66 -3.18 -13.28
CA LEU A 52 18.29 -2.65 -13.41
C LEU A 52 18.19 -1.32 -14.17
N ALA A 53 19.30 -0.61 -14.41
CA ALA A 53 19.30 0.54 -15.31
C ALA A 53 18.91 0.17 -16.76
N GLY A 54 19.13 -1.08 -17.18
CA GLY A 54 18.70 -1.62 -18.48
C GLY A 54 17.28 -2.23 -18.48
N ASP A 55 16.60 -2.26 -17.33
CA ASP A 55 15.28 -2.88 -17.23
C ASP A 55 14.22 -2.02 -17.93
N TRP A 56 13.38 -2.64 -18.77
CA TRP A 56 12.37 -1.92 -19.55
C TRP A 56 11.41 -1.12 -18.68
N LEU A 57 10.88 -1.71 -17.60
CA LEU A 57 9.91 -1.03 -16.75
C LEU A 57 10.58 0.09 -15.95
N ALA A 58 11.82 -0.09 -15.50
CA ALA A 58 12.57 0.96 -14.80
C ALA A 58 12.76 2.23 -15.66
N ASN A 59 12.71 2.10 -16.98
CA ASN A 59 12.82 3.19 -17.96
C ASN A 59 11.46 3.71 -18.47
N THR A 60 10.34 3.27 -17.87
CA THR A 60 9.00 3.84 -18.11
C THR A 60 8.75 5.07 -17.24
N ALA A 61 7.64 5.78 -17.47
CA ALA A 61 7.24 6.92 -16.67
C ALA A 61 7.10 6.56 -15.18
N ASP A 62 7.91 7.19 -14.32
CA ASP A 62 7.85 6.98 -12.87
C ASP A 62 6.58 7.64 -12.29
N PRO A 63 5.63 6.86 -11.74
CA PRO A 63 4.39 7.40 -11.15
C PRO A 63 4.61 8.09 -9.80
N THR A 64 5.78 7.93 -9.19
CA THR A 64 6.09 8.34 -7.82
C THR A 64 7.52 8.91 -7.70
N PRO A 65 7.88 9.93 -8.50
CA PRO A 65 9.28 10.38 -8.63
C PRO A 65 9.90 10.86 -7.32
N LEU A 66 9.11 11.49 -6.43
CA LEU A 66 9.61 11.92 -5.12
C LEU A 66 9.89 10.71 -4.20
N PHE A 67 9.06 9.68 -4.26
CA PHE A 67 9.30 8.44 -3.53
C PHE A 67 10.58 7.76 -4.03
N SER A 68 10.71 7.61 -5.35
CA SER A 68 11.88 7.00 -5.98
C SER A 68 13.17 7.74 -5.61
N LEU A 69 13.17 9.07 -5.68
CA LEU A 69 14.30 9.92 -5.29
C LEU A 69 14.72 9.72 -3.82
N LEU A 70 13.76 9.61 -2.91
CA LEU A 70 14.08 9.38 -1.49
C LEU A 70 14.65 7.99 -1.25
N THR A 71 14.14 6.98 -1.96
CA THR A 71 14.62 5.60 -1.80
C THR A 71 15.90 5.29 -2.57
N SER A 72 16.23 6.05 -3.61
CA SER A 72 17.47 5.83 -4.38
C SER A 72 18.71 6.04 -3.51
N GLY A 73 18.68 7.01 -2.59
CA GLY A 73 19.74 7.19 -1.59
C GLY A 73 19.94 5.99 -0.67
N ALA A 74 18.86 5.25 -0.36
CA ALA A 74 18.98 3.98 0.38
C ALA A 74 19.60 2.88 -0.48
N PHE A 75 19.23 2.76 -1.76
CA PHE A 75 19.87 1.80 -2.67
C PHE A 75 21.34 2.11 -2.96
N ALA A 76 21.72 3.38 -3.04
CA ALA A 76 23.09 3.80 -3.25
C ALA A 76 24.02 3.49 -2.06
N THR A 77 23.46 3.21 -0.88
CA THR A 77 24.21 2.94 0.35
C THR A 77 23.95 1.54 0.88
N GLN A 78 22.73 1.29 1.36
CA GLN A 78 22.28 0.02 1.89
C GLN A 78 20.73 -0.06 1.85
N PRO A 79 20.13 -0.88 0.97
CA PRO A 79 18.67 -0.99 0.84
C PRO A 79 17.91 -1.26 2.16
N TRP A 80 18.56 -1.91 3.13
CA TRP A 80 17.99 -2.15 4.46
C TRP A 80 17.57 -0.87 5.20
N LEU A 81 18.17 0.30 4.90
CA LEU A 81 17.81 1.59 5.51
C LEU A 81 16.34 1.99 5.25
N ILE A 82 15.64 1.35 4.33
CA ILE A 82 14.19 1.50 4.12
C ILE A 82 13.38 1.08 5.36
N GLN A 83 13.83 0.06 6.11
CA GLN A 83 13.13 -0.48 7.28
C GLN A 83 12.98 0.54 8.43
N PRO A 84 14.06 1.21 8.92
CA PRO A 84 13.92 2.22 9.96
C PRO A 84 13.09 3.44 9.52
N VAL A 85 13.09 3.81 8.24
CA VAL A 85 12.23 4.89 7.71
C VAL A 85 10.76 4.50 7.80
N TYR A 86 10.41 3.28 7.43
CA TYR A 86 9.04 2.80 7.58
C TYR A 86 8.60 2.72 9.02
N PHE A 87 9.47 2.23 9.91
CA PHE A 87 9.24 2.22 11.34
C PHE A 87 8.96 3.63 11.89
N ALA A 88 9.70 4.65 11.42
CA ALA A 88 9.44 6.05 11.78
C ALA A 88 8.08 6.55 11.25
N LEU A 89 7.64 6.12 10.06
CA LEU A 89 6.29 6.44 9.56
C LEU A 89 5.19 5.77 10.39
N LEU A 90 5.38 4.53 10.86
CA LEU A 90 4.45 3.87 11.78
C LEU A 90 4.32 4.63 13.11
N ALA A 91 5.45 5.07 13.67
CA ALA A 91 5.44 5.90 14.87
C ALA A 91 4.76 7.26 14.62
N SER A 92 5.07 7.92 13.49
CA SER A 92 4.48 9.19 13.07
C SER A 92 2.96 9.10 12.90
N TYR A 93 2.47 8.00 12.33
CA TYR A 93 1.04 7.71 12.22
C TYR A 93 0.37 7.69 13.60
N PHE A 94 0.92 6.92 14.55
CA PHE A 94 0.36 6.85 15.89
C PHE A 94 0.36 8.22 16.58
N LEU A 95 1.43 9.00 16.45
CA LEU A 95 1.52 10.35 16.99
C LEU A 95 0.46 11.27 16.40
N ALA A 96 0.23 11.23 15.08
CA ALA A 96 -0.80 12.02 14.41
C ALA A 96 -2.21 11.65 14.90
N VAL A 97 -2.51 10.36 15.02
CA VAL A 97 -3.80 9.87 15.53
C VAL A 97 -3.98 10.27 17.00
N ARG A 98 -2.97 10.10 17.85
CA ARG A 98 -3.01 10.53 19.26
C ARG A 98 -3.26 12.04 19.36
N TRP A 99 -2.58 12.84 18.55
CA TRP A 99 -2.74 14.28 18.53
C TRP A 99 -4.12 14.73 18.03
N LEU A 100 -4.74 13.95 17.14
CA LEU A 100 -6.14 14.15 16.75
C LEU A 100 -7.10 13.81 17.90
N VAL A 101 -6.93 12.65 18.54
CA VAL A 101 -7.84 12.15 19.58
C VAL A 101 -7.94 13.10 20.78
N VAL A 102 -6.85 13.76 21.17
CA VAL A 102 -6.87 14.73 22.29
C VAL A 102 -7.74 15.97 22.01
N THR A 103 -8.18 16.19 20.77
CA THR A 103 -9.13 17.27 20.42
C THR A 103 -10.59 16.89 20.66
N LEU A 104 -10.88 15.62 20.95
CA LEU A 104 -12.23 15.15 21.25
C LEU A 104 -12.66 15.70 22.62
N PRO A 105 -13.79 16.43 22.72
CA PRO A 105 -14.17 17.16 23.93
C PRO A 105 -14.50 16.25 25.11
N TRP A 106 -14.81 14.99 24.86
CA TRP A 106 -15.15 13.99 25.86
C TRP A 106 -13.97 13.08 26.23
N PHE A 107 -12.81 13.24 25.57
CA PHE A 107 -11.63 12.44 25.91
C PHE A 107 -10.92 13.09 27.11
N PRO A 108 -10.83 12.44 28.27
CA PRO A 108 -10.37 13.07 29.51
C PRO A 108 -8.86 13.38 29.49
N ASN A 109 -8.11 12.83 28.52
CA ASN A 109 -6.68 13.01 28.37
C ASN A 109 -5.86 12.73 29.65
N SER A 110 -6.36 11.85 30.54
CA SER A 110 -5.64 11.35 31.70
C SER A 110 -4.62 10.27 31.30
N TRP A 111 -3.66 9.96 32.17
CA TRP A 111 -2.70 8.87 31.93
C TRP A 111 -3.39 7.56 31.54
N LEU A 112 -4.34 7.09 32.35
CA LEU A 112 -5.07 5.85 32.09
C LEU A 112 -5.83 5.90 30.75
N ALA A 113 -6.46 7.02 30.41
CA ALA A 113 -7.16 7.14 29.13
C ALA A 113 -6.20 7.10 27.93
N ARG A 114 -5.02 7.74 28.04
CA ARG A 114 -3.98 7.71 27.00
C ARG A 114 -3.38 6.32 26.83
N LEU A 115 -3.07 5.66 27.94
CA LEU A 115 -2.54 4.29 27.94
C LEU A 115 -3.58 3.28 27.43
N GLY A 116 -4.82 3.38 27.90
CA GLY A 116 -5.94 2.56 27.45
C GLY A 116 -6.23 2.73 25.96
N PHE A 117 -6.24 3.97 25.47
CA PHE A 117 -6.34 4.27 24.04
C PHE A 117 -5.18 3.62 23.27
N ALA A 118 -3.94 3.82 23.73
CA ALA A 118 -2.75 3.26 23.08
C ALA A 118 -2.82 1.73 22.99
N ALA A 119 -3.21 1.05 24.07
CA ALA A 119 -3.35 -0.40 24.10
C ALA A 119 -4.43 -0.91 23.13
N LEU A 120 -5.63 -0.30 23.15
CA LEU A 120 -6.74 -0.69 22.28
C LEU A 120 -6.43 -0.41 20.79
N PHE A 121 -5.88 0.76 20.49
CA PHE A 121 -5.55 1.12 19.11
C PHE A 121 -4.39 0.28 18.57
N THR A 122 -3.39 -0.02 19.40
CA THR A 122 -2.31 -0.94 19.06
C THR A 122 -2.84 -2.36 18.82
N ALA A 123 -3.77 -2.85 19.65
CA ALA A 123 -4.39 -4.16 19.45
C ALA A 123 -5.06 -4.26 18.06
N ALA A 124 -5.77 -3.22 17.62
CA ALA A 124 -6.40 -3.20 16.29
C ALA A 124 -5.41 -3.30 15.11
N HIS A 125 -4.13 -3.00 15.34
CA HIS A 125 -3.07 -2.98 14.32
C HIS A 125 -2.01 -4.08 14.51
N ALA A 126 -1.99 -4.76 15.66
CA ALA A 126 -0.88 -5.62 16.05
C ALA A 126 -0.75 -6.88 15.19
N GLY A 127 0.46 -7.13 14.67
CA GLY A 127 0.76 -8.29 13.84
C GLY A 127 0.45 -9.62 14.53
N ILE A 128 0.65 -9.71 15.85
CA ILE A 128 0.33 -10.94 16.60
C ILE A 128 -1.16 -11.28 16.59
N LEU A 129 -2.05 -10.28 16.71
CA LEU A 129 -3.48 -10.51 16.69
C LEU A 129 -3.98 -10.83 15.26
N ARG A 130 -3.37 -10.22 14.25
CA ARG A 130 -3.60 -10.55 12.84
C ARG A 130 -3.22 -12.01 12.55
N TRP A 131 -2.03 -12.42 12.99
CA TRP A 131 -1.56 -13.80 12.86
C TRP A 131 -2.46 -14.78 13.60
N LEU A 132 -2.79 -14.52 14.88
CA LEU A 132 -3.69 -15.35 15.67
C LEU A 132 -5.08 -15.49 15.03
N SER A 133 -5.61 -14.41 14.46
CA SER A 133 -6.89 -14.43 13.74
C SER A 133 -6.86 -15.41 12.56
N ILE A 134 -5.78 -15.42 11.78
CA ILE A 134 -5.63 -16.38 10.68
C ILE A 134 -5.49 -17.81 11.21
N GLN A 135 -4.72 -18.04 12.27
CA GLN A 135 -4.57 -19.39 12.84
C GLN A 135 -5.90 -19.91 13.39
N ALA A 136 -6.73 -19.05 13.99
CA ALA A 136 -7.97 -19.44 14.63
C ALA A 136 -9.13 -19.63 13.64
N VAL A 137 -9.27 -18.73 12.66
CA VAL A 137 -10.46 -18.67 11.78
C VAL A 137 -10.14 -18.52 10.30
N GLY A 138 -8.87 -18.54 9.91
CA GLY A 138 -8.43 -18.46 8.50
C GLY A 138 -8.55 -17.06 7.88
N VAL A 139 -8.95 -16.04 8.64
CA VAL A 139 -9.19 -14.67 8.15
C VAL A 139 -8.46 -13.66 9.03
N ASP A 140 -7.80 -12.68 8.41
CA ASP A 140 -7.16 -11.55 9.10
C ASP A 140 -8.21 -10.48 9.46
N TYR A 141 -9.04 -10.73 10.48
CA TYR A 141 -10.10 -9.78 10.87
C TYR A 141 -9.57 -8.42 11.36
N PRO A 142 -8.48 -8.34 12.16
CA PRO A 142 -7.97 -7.05 12.61
C PRO A 142 -7.53 -6.14 11.45
N TRP A 143 -7.18 -6.69 10.28
CA TRP A 143 -6.91 -5.89 9.08
C TRP A 143 -8.07 -4.95 8.70
N TYR A 144 -9.32 -5.36 8.90
CA TYR A 144 -10.48 -4.55 8.51
C TYR A 144 -10.74 -3.35 9.43
N LEU A 145 -10.04 -3.26 10.57
CA LEU A 145 -10.09 -2.11 11.48
C LEU A 145 -9.09 -1.01 11.12
N GLN A 146 -8.16 -1.30 10.21
CA GLN A 146 -7.04 -0.42 9.84
C GLN A 146 -6.94 -0.16 8.32
N SER A 147 -7.50 -1.05 7.50
CA SER A 147 -7.61 -0.87 6.05
C SER A 147 -8.95 -0.24 5.67
N GLY A 148 -8.94 0.50 4.56
CA GLY A 148 -10.17 0.95 3.91
C GLY A 148 -10.85 -0.17 3.12
N LEU A 149 -11.90 0.20 2.40
CA LEU A 149 -12.61 -0.69 1.49
C LEU A 149 -11.69 -1.19 0.36
N ALA A 150 -12.07 -2.30 -0.25
CA ALA A 150 -11.33 -2.91 -1.36
C ALA A 150 -9.87 -3.28 -1.03
N ALA A 151 -9.57 -3.60 0.24
CA ALA A 151 -8.22 -3.85 0.75
C ALA A 151 -7.21 -2.74 0.41
N GLN A 152 -7.67 -1.50 0.28
CA GLN A 152 -6.80 -0.33 0.19
C GLN A 152 -6.43 0.14 1.60
N TYR A 153 -5.28 0.79 1.76
CA TYR A 153 -4.78 1.18 3.08
C TYR A 153 -3.79 2.34 2.99
N LEU A 154 -3.60 3.04 4.12
CA LEU A 154 -2.49 3.97 4.31
C LEU A 154 -1.22 3.18 4.60
N LEU A 155 -1.24 2.46 5.72
CA LEU A 155 -0.14 1.63 6.21
C LEU A 155 -0.33 0.18 5.77
N GLY A 156 0.63 -0.30 4.99
CA GLY A 156 0.62 -1.64 4.43
C GLY A 156 1.44 -2.65 5.22
N PRO A 157 1.81 -3.78 4.59
CA PRO A 157 2.78 -4.70 5.16
C PRO A 157 4.21 -4.11 5.22
N GLY A 158 4.57 -3.17 4.34
CA GLY A 158 5.92 -2.60 4.27
C GLY A 158 5.98 -1.20 3.66
N PHE A 159 7.19 -0.68 3.51
CA PHE A 159 7.45 0.66 2.95
C PHE A 159 7.07 0.74 1.48
N GLN A 160 6.14 1.63 1.15
CA GLN A 160 5.70 1.92 -0.22
C GLN A 160 5.06 3.32 -0.27
N PRO A 161 4.81 3.90 -1.46
CA PRO A 161 4.22 5.23 -1.61
C PRO A 161 2.96 5.49 -0.77
N SER A 162 2.10 4.48 -0.61
CA SER A 162 0.87 4.62 0.18
C SER A 162 1.15 4.97 1.65
N ALA A 163 2.30 4.59 2.21
CA ALA A 163 2.65 4.89 3.60
C ALA A 163 2.71 6.40 3.88
N PHE A 164 2.96 7.24 2.86
CA PHE A 164 2.89 8.70 2.99
C PHE A 164 1.46 9.24 3.14
N GLY A 165 0.46 8.37 3.05
CA GLY A 165 -0.91 8.67 3.49
C GLY A 165 -1.01 9.05 4.97
N VAL A 166 0.03 8.78 5.78
CA VAL A 166 0.20 9.36 7.12
C VAL A 166 0.10 10.89 7.12
N LEU A 167 0.47 11.55 6.03
CA LEU A 167 0.27 13.00 5.85
C LEU A 167 -1.21 13.38 5.87
N LEU A 168 -2.13 12.54 5.39
CA LEU A 168 -3.57 12.82 5.48
C LEU A 168 -4.08 12.81 6.92
N VAL A 169 -3.51 11.93 7.75
CA VAL A 169 -3.80 11.89 9.20
C VAL A 169 -3.26 13.14 9.88
N TRP A 170 -2.03 13.55 9.55
CA TRP A 170 -1.46 14.82 10.03
C TRP A 170 -2.28 16.03 9.57
N ALA A 171 -2.75 16.06 8.33
CA ALA A 171 -3.62 17.11 7.81
C ALA A 171 -4.90 17.21 8.63
N LEU A 172 -5.54 16.08 8.94
CA LEU A 172 -6.73 16.05 9.78
C LEU A 172 -6.45 16.55 11.20
N ALA A 173 -5.33 16.12 11.81
CA ALA A 173 -4.93 16.58 13.13
C ALA A 173 -4.63 18.10 13.14
N LEU A 174 -3.89 18.60 12.14
CA LEU A 174 -3.64 20.03 11.94
C LEU A 174 -4.94 20.84 11.82
N PHE A 175 -5.92 20.31 11.07
CA PHE A 175 -7.22 20.94 10.94
C PHE A 175 -7.96 20.99 12.28
N ALA A 176 -7.96 19.89 13.03
CA ALA A 176 -8.56 19.81 14.37
C ALA A 176 -7.93 20.81 15.35
N HIS A 177 -6.63 21.09 15.20
CA HIS A 177 -5.87 22.09 15.97
C HIS A 177 -5.92 23.51 15.38
N GLY A 178 -6.88 23.79 14.48
CA GLY A 178 -7.14 25.13 13.98
C GLY A 178 -6.11 25.67 13.00
N LYS A 179 -5.34 24.80 12.32
CA LYS A 179 -4.32 25.18 11.31
C LYS A 179 -4.76 24.79 9.88
N PRO A 180 -5.85 25.36 9.34
CA PRO A 180 -6.46 24.85 8.10
C PRO A 180 -5.62 25.03 6.84
N ARG A 181 -4.86 26.14 6.72
CA ARG A 181 -3.99 26.35 5.55
C ARG A 181 -2.91 25.27 5.46
N LEU A 182 -2.27 24.98 6.59
CA LEU A 182 -1.24 23.94 6.68
C LEU A 182 -1.86 22.55 6.51
N ALA A 183 -3.05 22.30 7.08
CA ALA A 183 -3.78 21.06 6.86
C ALA A 183 -4.03 20.78 5.37
N CYS A 184 -4.53 21.76 4.63
CA CYS A 184 -4.77 21.62 3.19
C CYS A 184 -3.47 21.42 2.40
N ALA A 185 -2.39 22.15 2.73
CA ALA A 185 -1.09 21.97 2.09
C ALA A 185 -0.51 20.56 2.35
N VAL A 186 -0.59 20.05 3.58
CA VAL A 186 -0.12 18.71 3.94
C VAL A 186 -0.97 17.61 3.27
N ALA A 187 -2.29 17.80 3.16
CA ALA A 187 -3.15 16.87 2.42
C ALA A 187 -2.77 16.82 0.93
N ALA A 188 -2.49 17.96 0.31
CA ALA A 188 -2.03 18.04 -1.07
C ALA A 188 -0.61 17.45 -1.25
N ALA A 189 0.27 17.62 -0.26
CA ALA A 189 1.63 17.05 -0.28
C ALA A 189 1.63 15.52 -0.34
N ALA A 190 0.61 14.84 0.22
CA ALA A 190 0.48 13.38 0.10
C ALA A 190 0.43 12.90 -1.36
N CYS A 191 -0.13 13.72 -2.27
CA CYS A 191 -0.25 13.38 -3.70
C CYS A 191 1.11 13.29 -4.40
N TRP A 192 2.13 14.00 -3.91
CA TRP A 192 3.49 13.97 -4.48
C TRP A 192 4.19 12.62 -4.28
N PHE A 193 3.80 11.90 -3.23
CA PHE A 193 4.31 10.55 -2.98
C PHE A 193 3.49 9.50 -3.72
N HIS A 194 2.18 9.71 -3.85
CA HIS A 194 1.31 8.77 -4.54
C HIS A 194 0.10 9.49 -5.17
N SER A 195 0.05 9.50 -6.51
CA SER A 195 -1.01 10.15 -7.29
C SER A 195 -2.43 9.67 -6.97
N THR A 196 -2.59 8.43 -6.52
CA THR A 196 -3.90 7.91 -6.08
C THR A 196 -4.47 8.60 -4.84
N TYR A 197 -3.69 9.46 -4.16
CA TYR A 197 -4.22 10.34 -3.13
C TYR A 197 -4.88 11.62 -3.66
N LEU A 198 -4.76 11.93 -4.95
CA LEU A 198 -5.40 13.12 -5.56
C LEU A 198 -6.89 13.23 -5.19
N PHE A 199 -7.65 12.15 -5.39
CA PHE A 199 -9.08 12.14 -5.13
C PHE A 199 -9.43 12.20 -3.63
N PRO A 200 -8.92 11.30 -2.75
CA PRO A 200 -9.23 11.39 -1.32
C PRO A 200 -8.70 12.69 -0.67
N SER A 201 -7.55 13.22 -1.09
CA SER A 201 -7.08 14.54 -0.63
C SER A 201 -8.01 15.65 -1.07
N GLY A 202 -8.50 15.62 -2.31
CA GLY A 202 -9.50 16.56 -2.82
C GLY A 202 -10.80 16.53 -2.00
N LEU A 203 -11.33 15.34 -1.70
CA LEU A 203 -12.50 15.16 -0.85
C LEU A 203 -12.28 15.69 0.58
N LEU A 204 -11.09 15.43 1.15
CA LEU A 204 -10.74 15.89 2.49
C LEU A 204 -10.61 17.42 2.56
N VAL A 205 -9.92 18.02 1.59
CA VAL A 205 -9.79 19.49 1.46
C VAL A 205 -11.15 20.14 1.23
N ALA A 206 -12.01 19.56 0.40
CA ALA A 206 -13.39 20.02 0.24
C ALA A 206 -14.14 19.99 1.58
N GLY A 207 -14.00 18.91 2.36
CA GLY A 207 -14.55 18.83 3.71
C GLY A 207 -14.04 19.92 4.66
N PHE A 208 -12.75 20.25 4.63
CA PHE A 208 -12.18 21.36 5.38
C PHE A 208 -12.78 22.70 4.97
N VAL A 209 -12.84 22.97 3.66
CA VAL A 209 -13.39 24.20 3.10
C VAL A 209 -14.87 24.36 3.46
N CYS A 210 -15.70 23.33 3.25
CA CYS A 210 -17.12 23.35 3.61
C CYS A 210 -17.35 23.57 5.11
N THR A 211 -16.49 23.01 5.96
CA THR A 211 -16.58 23.20 7.41
C THR A 211 -16.20 24.62 7.84
N LEU A 212 -15.24 25.25 7.15
CA LEU A 212 -14.77 26.60 7.47
C LEU A 212 -15.64 27.69 6.85
N ALA A 213 -16.17 27.48 5.64
CA ALA A 213 -16.83 28.51 4.84
C ALA A 213 -17.89 29.34 5.61
N PRO A 214 -18.76 28.75 6.45
CA PRO A 214 -19.79 29.51 7.17
C PRO A 214 -19.23 30.52 8.19
N THR A 215 -18.02 30.33 8.68
CA THR A 215 -17.46 31.14 9.78
C THR A 215 -16.13 31.82 9.43
N ARG A 216 -15.41 31.30 8.42
CA ARG A 216 -14.05 31.72 8.04
C ARG A 216 -13.84 31.61 6.52
N ALA A 217 -14.76 32.18 5.73
CA ALA A 217 -14.76 32.09 4.26
C ALA A 217 -13.41 32.43 3.61
N ARG A 218 -12.76 33.53 4.00
CA ARG A 218 -11.44 33.92 3.47
C ARG A 218 -10.38 32.85 3.73
N ALA A 219 -10.36 32.28 4.94
CA ALA A 219 -9.42 31.21 5.28
C ALA A 219 -9.73 29.93 4.50
N ALA A 220 -11.01 29.63 4.26
CA ALA A 220 -11.45 28.50 3.45
C ALA A 220 -10.96 28.62 2.00
N VAL A 221 -11.19 29.77 1.36
CA VAL A 221 -10.72 30.04 -0.02
C VAL A 221 -9.20 29.98 -0.11
N GLN A 222 -8.48 30.60 0.83
CA GLN A 222 -7.02 30.57 0.84
C GLN A 222 -6.47 29.15 1.04
N ALA A 223 -7.08 28.37 1.94
CA ALA A 223 -6.64 27.01 2.20
C ALA A 223 -6.91 26.09 1.00
N GLY A 224 -8.09 26.20 0.37
CA GLY A 224 -8.43 25.44 -0.84
C GLY A 224 -7.60 25.84 -2.05
N GLY A 225 -7.47 27.14 -2.33
CA GLY A 225 -6.64 27.66 -3.42
C GLY A 225 -5.17 27.30 -3.26
N GLY A 226 -4.63 27.38 -2.03
CA GLY A 226 -3.26 26.93 -1.75
C GLY A 226 -3.06 25.44 -2.01
N ALA A 227 -4.03 24.58 -1.67
CA ALA A 227 -3.97 23.15 -1.97
C ALA A 227 -3.93 22.87 -3.48
N LEU A 228 -4.71 23.61 -4.27
CA LEU A 228 -4.72 23.48 -5.73
C LEU A 228 -3.36 23.81 -6.33
N VAL A 229 -2.69 24.87 -5.84
CA VAL A 229 -1.34 25.23 -6.29
C VAL A 229 -0.34 24.12 -5.95
N VAL A 230 -0.39 23.58 -4.72
CA VAL A 230 0.52 22.50 -4.29
C VAL A 230 0.32 21.23 -5.10
N VAL A 231 -0.92 20.89 -5.48
CA VAL A 231 -1.23 19.64 -6.18
C VAL A 231 -1.11 19.74 -7.71
N ALA A 232 -1.09 20.96 -8.26
CA ALA A 232 -1.12 21.19 -9.71
C ALA A 232 -0.05 20.40 -10.48
N PRO A 233 1.23 20.32 -10.06
CA PRO A 233 2.23 19.55 -10.81
C PRO A 233 1.90 18.06 -10.92
N VAL A 234 1.41 17.45 -9.82
CA VAL A 234 1.03 16.03 -9.80
C VAL A 234 -0.19 15.78 -10.70
N PHE A 235 -1.16 16.70 -10.67
CA PHE A 235 -2.35 16.62 -11.52
C PHE A 235 -1.98 16.73 -13.00
N LEU A 236 -1.16 17.72 -13.37
CA LEU A 236 -0.72 17.93 -14.75
C LEU A 236 0.11 16.76 -15.27
N PHE A 237 1.00 16.20 -14.45
CA PHE A 237 1.75 14.99 -14.79
C PHE A 237 0.80 13.80 -15.02
N THR A 238 -0.12 13.54 -14.10
CA THR A 238 -1.06 12.42 -14.23
C THR A 238 -1.95 12.57 -15.48
N PHE A 239 -2.39 13.79 -15.75
CA PHE A 239 -3.20 14.12 -16.92
C PHE A 239 -2.41 13.91 -18.22
N SER A 240 -1.12 14.27 -18.26
CA SER A 240 -0.30 14.08 -19.47
C SER A 240 0.00 12.61 -19.77
N GLN A 241 0.08 11.75 -18.74
CA GLN A 241 0.32 10.31 -18.94
C GLN A 241 -0.91 9.54 -19.46
N PHE A 242 -2.11 10.04 -19.16
CA PHE A 242 -3.41 9.48 -19.58
C PHE A 242 -4.27 10.56 -20.25
N ASP A 243 -3.73 11.20 -21.28
CA ASP A 243 -4.43 12.25 -22.00
C ASP A 243 -5.74 11.69 -22.61
N PRO A 244 -6.92 12.17 -22.16
CA PRO A 244 -8.21 11.66 -22.62
C PRO A 244 -8.48 11.95 -24.10
N LEU A 245 -7.71 12.84 -24.73
CA LEU A 245 -7.81 13.14 -26.16
C LEU A 245 -7.10 12.09 -27.04
N ASN A 246 -6.27 11.23 -26.46
CA ASN A 246 -5.58 10.18 -27.19
C ASN A 246 -6.39 8.87 -27.18
N ALA A 247 -6.65 8.31 -28.37
CA ALA A 247 -7.42 7.07 -28.53
C ALA A 247 -6.85 5.87 -27.75
N GLY A 248 -5.54 5.86 -27.46
CA GLY A 248 -4.91 4.81 -26.66
C GLY A 248 -5.20 4.87 -25.16
N ALA A 249 -5.65 6.01 -24.63
CA ALA A 249 -5.85 6.21 -23.19
C ALA A 249 -7.03 5.39 -22.65
N GLU A 250 -8.14 5.32 -23.38
CA GLU A 250 -9.32 4.55 -22.95
C GLU A 250 -8.99 3.06 -22.78
N ASN A 251 -8.29 2.46 -23.75
CA ASN A 251 -7.92 1.06 -23.71
C ASN A 251 -6.91 0.76 -22.58
N ALA A 252 -5.97 1.67 -22.34
CA ALA A 252 -5.03 1.57 -21.21
C ALA A 252 -5.74 1.66 -19.85
N LEU A 253 -6.66 2.61 -19.68
CA LEU A 253 -7.48 2.73 -18.47
C LEU A 253 -8.33 1.48 -18.25
N SER A 254 -8.94 0.93 -19.30
CA SER A 254 -9.71 -0.31 -19.18
C SER A 254 -8.84 -1.50 -18.81
N THR A 255 -7.63 -1.60 -19.39
CA THR A 255 -6.64 -2.63 -19.02
C THR A 255 -6.27 -2.53 -17.54
N LEU A 256 -5.97 -1.33 -17.04
CA LEU A 256 -5.65 -1.13 -15.63
C LEU A 256 -6.83 -1.48 -14.72
N ALA A 257 -8.03 -0.98 -15.04
CA ALA A 257 -9.22 -1.14 -14.21
C ALA A 257 -9.74 -2.58 -14.19
N ASN A 258 -9.78 -3.25 -15.34
CA ASN A 258 -10.48 -4.53 -15.51
C ASN A 258 -9.54 -5.74 -15.53
N VAL A 259 -8.27 -5.57 -15.90
CA VAL A 259 -7.27 -6.66 -15.92
C VAL A 259 -6.34 -6.57 -14.73
N ARG A 260 -5.67 -5.42 -14.53
CA ARG A 260 -4.59 -5.32 -13.54
C ARG A 260 -5.09 -5.29 -12.09
N ILE A 261 -6.06 -4.43 -11.77
CA ILE A 261 -6.56 -4.21 -10.40
C ILE A 261 -8.10 -4.17 -10.28
N PRO A 262 -8.84 -5.12 -10.88
CA PRO A 262 -10.30 -5.12 -10.79
C PRO A 262 -10.84 -5.34 -9.38
N HIS A 263 -10.05 -5.99 -8.50
CA HIS A 263 -10.38 -6.13 -7.08
C HIS A 263 -10.34 -4.81 -6.31
N HIS A 264 -9.68 -3.79 -6.86
CA HIS A 264 -9.74 -2.43 -6.33
C HIS A 264 -10.79 -1.61 -7.08
N CYS A 265 -10.85 -1.65 -8.41
CA CYS A 265 -11.67 -0.75 -9.24
C CYS A 265 -13.15 -1.12 -9.35
N VAL A 266 -13.52 -2.39 -9.20
CA VAL A 266 -14.88 -2.88 -9.50
C VAL A 266 -15.65 -3.17 -8.20
N PRO A 267 -16.64 -2.35 -7.80
CA PRO A 267 -17.37 -2.55 -6.55
C PRO A 267 -18.00 -3.93 -6.39
N ALA A 268 -18.51 -4.52 -7.48
CA ALA A 268 -19.08 -5.86 -7.46
C ALA A 268 -18.09 -6.96 -7.03
N ARG A 269 -16.78 -6.71 -7.07
CA ARG A 269 -15.72 -7.66 -6.67
C ARG A 269 -15.31 -7.53 -5.21
N TRP A 270 -15.42 -6.37 -4.59
CA TRP A 270 -14.97 -6.15 -3.21
C TRP A 270 -16.08 -5.79 -2.22
N LEU A 271 -17.26 -5.37 -2.70
CA LEU A 271 -18.40 -5.02 -1.84
C LEU A 271 -19.09 -6.30 -1.35
N ASP A 272 -18.77 -6.68 -0.12
CA ASP A 272 -19.30 -7.85 0.56
C ASP A 272 -19.85 -7.50 1.96
N ARG A 273 -20.12 -8.52 2.78
CA ARG A 273 -20.61 -8.33 4.15
C ARG A 273 -19.58 -7.65 5.05
N VAL A 274 -18.28 -7.90 4.84
CA VAL A 274 -17.20 -7.30 5.62
C VAL A 274 -17.10 -5.81 5.30
N ALA A 275 -17.18 -5.43 4.02
CA ALA A 275 -17.29 -4.04 3.59
C ALA A 275 -18.51 -3.35 4.23
N GLY A 276 -19.66 -4.04 4.32
CA GLY A 276 -20.83 -3.56 5.05
C GLY A 276 -20.54 -3.27 6.54
N CYS A 277 -19.82 -4.15 7.23
CA CYS A 277 -19.39 -3.93 8.61
C CYS A 277 -18.42 -2.75 8.73
N GLN A 278 -17.46 -2.59 7.81
CA GLN A 278 -16.55 -1.43 7.80
C GLN A 278 -17.31 -0.12 7.60
N LEU A 279 -18.32 -0.09 6.72
CA LEU A 279 -19.18 1.08 6.53
C LEU A 279 -19.95 1.42 7.81
N ALA A 280 -20.54 0.42 8.48
CA ALA A 280 -21.20 0.62 9.77
C ALA A 280 -20.23 1.15 10.84
N TRP A 281 -19.00 0.64 10.86
CA TRP A 281 -17.93 1.10 11.74
C TRP A 281 -17.56 2.56 11.50
N VAL A 282 -17.41 2.96 10.24
CA VAL A 282 -17.18 4.35 9.83
C VAL A 282 -18.32 5.25 10.27
N VAL A 283 -19.57 4.86 10.00
CA VAL A 283 -20.76 5.62 10.42
C VAL A 283 -20.77 5.81 11.93
N PHE A 284 -20.50 4.77 12.71
CA PHE A 284 -20.45 4.87 14.17
C PHE A 284 -19.37 5.85 14.64
N GLY A 285 -18.15 5.77 14.09
CA GLY A 285 -17.08 6.73 14.39
C GLY A 285 -17.44 8.18 14.03
N LEU A 286 -18.05 8.40 12.86
CA LEU A 286 -18.50 9.73 12.44
C LEU A 286 -19.62 10.29 13.33
N VAL A 287 -20.55 9.45 13.79
CA VAL A 287 -21.60 9.85 14.74
C VAL A 287 -21.00 10.30 16.07
N LEU A 288 -19.97 9.62 16.57
CA LEU A 288 -19.24 10.03 17.78
C LEU A 288 -18.48 11.36 17.60
N ALA A 289 -17.97 11.63 16.39
CA ALA A 289 -17.25 12.85 16.06
C ALA A 289 -18.13 13.97 15.45
N ARG A 290 -19.45 13.79 15.32
CA ARG A 290 -20.34 14.73 14.59
C ARG A 290 -20.33 16.17 15.09
N ARG A 291 -19.99 16.39 16.36
CA ARG A 291 -19.98 17.71 17.01
C ARG A 291 -18.66 18.46 16.85
N VAL A 292 -17.59 17.82 16.40
CA VAL A 292 -16.28 18.46 16.23
C VAL A 292 -16.05 18.86 14.76
N PRO A 293 -15.29 19.95 14.49
CA PRO A 293 -15.07 20.43 13.13
C PRO A 293 -14.49 19.37 12.19
N PHE A 294 -13.47 18.63 12.62
CA PHE A 294 -12.86 17.60 11.77
C PHE A 294 -13.82 16.45 11.47
N GLY A 295 -14.75 16.13 12.38
CA GLY A 295 -15.78 15.11 12.15
C GLY A 295 -16.75 15.52 11.05
N ARG A 296 -17.16 16.79 11.02
CA ARG A 296 -17.98 17.33 9.91
C ARG A 296 -17.23 17.30 8.57
N ALA A 297 -15.94 17.65 8.57
CA ALA A 297 -15.11 17.57 7.37
C ALA A 297 -15.02 16.12 6.83
N LEU A 298 -14.82 15.14 7.72
CA LEU A 298 -14.81 13.72 7.34
C LEU A 298 -16.18 13.25 6.83
N THR A 299 -17.28 13.71 7.41
CA THR A 299 -18.62 13.40 6.90
C THR A 299 -18.81 13.93 5.48
N THR A 300 -18.37 15.16 5.19
CA THR A 300 -18.38 15.70 3.82
C THR A 300 -17.54 14.86 2.87
N ALA A 301 -16.32 14.48 3.28
CA ALA A 301 -15.43 13.65 2.47
C ALA A 301 -16.02 12.24 2.22
N ALA A 302 -16.64 11.63 3.23
CA ALA A 302 -17.33 10.35 3.13
C ALA A 302 -18.53 10.43 2.17
N ALA A 303 -19.35 11.48 2.28
CA ALA A 303 -20.47 11.72 1.38
C ALA A 303 -20.01 11.88 -0.07
N GLY A 304 -18.91 12.60 -0.31
CA GLY A 304 -18.29 12.70 -1.63
C GLY A 304 -17.82 11.34 -2.15
N GLY A 305 -17.14 10.54 -1.32
CA GLY A 305 -16.72 9.19 -1.71
C GLY A 305 -17.89 8.30 -2.12
N VAL A 306 -19.01 8.35 -1.38
CA VAL A 306 -20.26 7.63 -1.72
C VAL A 306 -20.86 8.14 -3.04
N LEU A 307 -20.99 9.47 -3.18
CA LEU A 307 -21.55 10.10 -4.38
C LEU A 307 -20.77 9.69 -5.63
N PHE A 308 -19.45 9.85 -5.62
CA PHE A 308 -18.62 9.54 -6.78
C PHE A 308 -18.48 8.04 -7.04
N THR A 309 -18.60 7.18 -6.02
CA THR A 309 -18.78 5.73 -6.23
C THR A 309 -20.08 5.46 -6.98
N GLY A 310 -21.18 6.12 -6.60
CA GLY A 310 -22.47 6.02 -7.30
C GLY A 310 -22.39 6.51 -8.74
N VAL A 311 -21.72 7.64 -9.00
CA VAL A 311 -21.47 8.17 -10.35
C VAL A 311 -20.65 7.19 -11.18
N GLN A 312 -19.62 6.56 -10.60
CA GLN A 312 -18.84 5.52 -11.29
C GLN A 312 -19.74 4.35 -11.70
N LEU A 313 -20.58 3.86 -10.79
CA LEU A 313 -21.49 2.74 -11.09
C LEU A 313 -22.51 3.09 -12.18
N ALA A 314 -23.01 4.34 -12.18
CA ALA A 314 -23.97 4.81 -13.17
C ALA A 314 -23.34 5.00 -14.56
N THR A 315 -22.12 5.55 -14.62
CA THR A 315 -21.43 5.87 -15.88
C THR A 315 -20.58 4.73 -16.43
N ARG A 316 -20.23 3.74 -15.60
CA ARG A 316 -19.27 2.67 -15.92
C ARG A 316 -17.92 3.19 -16.42
N SER A 317 -17.51 4.37 -15.95
CA SER A 317 -16.25 5.01 -16.34
C SER A 317 -15.05 4.33 -15.67
N ASP A 318 -14.16 3.72 -16.46
CA ASP A 318 -12.89 3.16 -15.99
C ASP A 318 -11.94 4.24 -15.45
N ALA A 319 -11.98 5.46 -16.04
CA ALA A 319 -11.24 6.60 -15.54
C ALA A 319 -11.65 6.95 -14.10
N LEU A 320 -12.96 7.04 -13.82
CA LEU A 320 -13.46 7.29 -12.48
C LEU A 320 -13.20 6.10 -11.54
N ALA A 321 -13.23 4.86 -12.05
CA ALA A 321 -12.87 3.67 -11.26
C ALA A 321 -11.40 3.69 -10.78
N LEU A 322 -10.50 4.27 -11.58
CA LEU A 322 -9.08 4.41 -11.27
C LEU A 322 -8.74 5.61 -10.38
N THR A 323 -9.68 6.55 -10.14
CA THR A 323 -9.52 7.54 -9.08
C THR A 323 -9.87 6.99 -7.69
N PHE A 324 -10.49 5.80 -7.65
CA PHE A 324 -10.95 5.10 -6.45
C PHE A 324 -11.80 5.99 -5.53
N PRO A 325 -13.06 6.30 -5.88
CA PRO A 325 -13.90 7.20 -5.07
C PRO A 325 -14.05 6.78 -3.61
N TRP A 326 -14.11 5.48 -3.33
CA TRP A 326 -14.12 4.92 -1.96
C TRP A 326 -12.78 4.96 -1.24
N ARG A 327 -11.66 5.31 -1.89
CA ARG A 327 -10.33 5.31 -1.26
C ARG A 327 -10.24 6.25 -0.08
N ILE A 328 -11.11 7.26 0.05
CA ILE A 328 -11.21 8.05 1.29
C ILE A 328 -11.44 7.16 2.54
N SER A 329 -12.02 5.96 2.37
CA SER A 329 -12.16 4.97 3.44
C SER A 329 -10.85 4.53 4.07
N VAL A 330 -9.71 4.61 3.37
CA VAL A 330 -8.39 4.29 3.95
C VAL A 330 -8.01 5.28 5.06
N LEU A 331 -8.59 6.48 5.07
CA LEU A 331 -8.53 7.41 6.20
C LEU A 331 -9.70 7.19 7.16
N LEU A 332 -10.93 7.04 6.65
CA LEU A 332 -12.13 6.97 7.50
C LEU A 332 -12.13 5.77 8.45
N VAL A 333 -11.76 4.57 7.99
CA VAL A 333 -11.80 3.35 8.80
C VAL A 333 -10.84 3.45 10.00
N PRO A 334 -9.53 3.69 9.81
CA PRO A 334 -8.61 3.81 10.96
C PRO A 334 -8.94 4.98 11.89
N ILE A 335 -9.44 6.11 11.37
CA ILE A 335 -9.85 7.24 12.21
C ILE A 335 -11.12 6.90 13.00
N ALA A 336 -12.08 6.19 12.40
CA ALA A 336 -13.23 5.67 13.13
C ALA A 336 -12.80 4.71 14.25
N THR A 337 -11.87 3.79 13.96
CA THR A 337 -11.25 2.92 14.96
C THR A 337 -10.62 3.73 16.09
N ALA A 338 -9.86 4.78 15.79
CA ALA A 338 -9.26 5.64 16.82
C ALA A 338 -10.32 6.36 17.69
N ILE A 339 -11.38 6.90 17.08
CA ILE A 339 -12.48 7.54 17.79
C ILE A 339 -13.20 6.53 18.70
N ILE A 340 -13.46 5.31 18.22
CA ILE A 340 -14.13 4.27 19.00
C ILE A 340 -13.23 3.79 20.14
N CYS A 341 -11.95 3.53 19.90
CA CYS A 341 -10.98 3.17 20.94
C CYS A 341 -10.89 4.25 22.03
N SER A 342 -10.88 5.52 21.65
CA SER A 342 -10.86 6.62 22.62
C SER A 342 -12.17 6.74 23.38
N ALA A 343 -13.32 6.48 22.75
CA ALA A 343 -14.62 6.43 23.42
C ALA A 343 -14.67 5.31 24.46
N VAL A 344 -14.12 4.14 24.17
CA VAL A 344 -14.00 3.03 25.13
C VAL A 344 -13.03 3.40 26.26
N ALA A 345 -11.84 3.92 25.92
CA ALA A 345 -10.83 4.29 26.91
C ALA A 345 -11.30 5.41 27.86
N SER A 346 -12.18 6.31 27.41
CA SER A 346 -12.77 7.35 28.27
C SER A 346 -13.70 6.82 29.35
N ARG A 347 -14.16 5.57 29.25
CA ARG A 347 -15.00 4.91 30.25
C ARG A 347 -14.21 4.23 31.37
N PHE A 348 -12.89 4.15 31.26
CA PHE A 348 -12.08 3.52 32.31
C PHE A 348 -12.10 4.38 33.57
N SER A 349 -12.54 3.79 34.67
CA SER A 349 -12.45 4.41 35.99
C SER A 349 -10.99 4.49 36.41
N ASN A 350 -10.60 5.60 37.06
CA ASN A 350 -9.22 5.85 37.45
C ASN A 350 -8.82 4.92 38.61
N ASN A 351 -8.40 3.69 38.28
CA ASN A 351 -7.95 2.68 39.23
C ASN A 351 -6.66 2.04 38.69
N ARG A 352 -5.69 1.83 39.59
CA ARG A 352 -4.41 1.15 39.35
C ARG A 352 -4.57 -0.21 38.68
N GLN A 353 -5.65 -0.94 38.91
CA GLN A 353 -5.89 -2.22 38.25
C GLN A 353 -6.10 -2.04 36.74
N ALA A 354 -6.90 -1.06 36.32
CA ALA A 354 -7.13 -0.77 34.90
C ALA A 354 -5.83 -0.31 34.21
N GLU A 355 -5.00 0.49 34.91
CA GLU A 355 -3.69 0.90 34.42
C GLU A 355 -2.76 -0.31 34.19
N ARG A 356 -2.69 -1.23 35.17
CA ARG A 356 -1.90 -2.46 35.05
C ARG A 356 -2.36 -3.33 33.90
N VAL A 357 -3.67 -3.48 33.69
CA VAL A 357 -4.23 -4.26 32.58
C VAL A 357 -3.89 -3.62 31.24
N ALA A 358 -4.09 -2.30 31.09
CA ALA A 358 -3.76 -1.60 29.85
C ALA A 358 -2.25 -1.66 29.54
N PHE A 359 -1.40 -1.51 30.56
CA PHE A 359 0.04 -1.65 30.43
C PHE A 359 0.45 -3.07 30.04
N ALA A 360 -0.06 -4.08 30.74
CA ALA A 360 0.24 -5.49 30.46
C ALA A 360 -0.20 -5.91 29.06
N LEU A 361 -1.37 -5.43 28.61
CA LEU A 361 -1.84 -5.63 27.24
C LEU A 361 -0.86 -5.02 26.25
N LEU A 362 -0.44 -3.77 26.44
CA LEU A 362 0.50 -3.11 25.52
C LEU A 362 1.85 -3.84 25.47
N VAL A 363 2.42 -4.24 26.62
CA VAL A 363 3.66 -5.02 26.68
C VAL A 363 3.51 -6.36 25.96
N THR A 364 2.36 -7.03 26.12
CA THR A 364 2.07 -8.30 25.43
C THR A 364 2.01 -8.12 23.92
N LEU A 365 1.39 -7.05 23.44
CA LEU A 365 1.32 -6.73 22.01
C LEU A 365 2.71 -6.44 21.43
N VAL A 366 3.55 -5.70 22.16
CA VAL A 366 4.94 -5.42 21.77
C VAL A 366 5.75 -6.72 21.69
N ALA A 367 5.70 -7.55 22.73
CA ALA A 367 6.37 -8.84 22.74
C ALA A 367 5.88 -9.75 21.61
N GLY A 368 4.58 -9.73 21.32
CA GLY A 368 3.98 -10.45 20.20
C GLY A 368 4.48 -9.94 18.84
N GLY A 369 4.61 -8.62 18.65
CA GLY A 369 5.19 -8.04 17.43
C GLY A 369 6.66 -8.44 17.20
N VAL A 370 7.45 -8.44 18.28
CA VAL A 370 8.83 -8.95 18.25
C VAL A 370 8.84 -10.43 17.87
N ALA A 371 7.99 -11.26 18.49
CA ALA A 371 7.91 -12.69 18.17
C ALA A 371 7.50 -12.96 16.73
N VAL A 372 6.50 -12.24 16.20
CA VAL A 372 6.07 -12.33 14.80
C VAL A 372 7.23 -12.06 13.84
N THR A 373 8.03 -11.03 14.13
CA THR A 373 9.16 -10.61 13.30
C THR A 373 10.32 -11.61 13.40
N ALA A 374 10.73 -11.95 14.63
CA ALA A 374 11.90 -12.80 14.88
C ALA A 374 11.68 -14.26 14.44
N LEU A 375 10.44 -14.77 14.51
CA LEU A 375 10.11 -16.15 14.16
C LEU A 375 9.55 -16.28 12.73
N GLY A 376 9.48 -15.20 11.94
CA GLY A 376 8.95 -15.24 10.58
C GLY A 376 7.50 -15.73 10.49
N LEU A 377 6.66 -15.34 11.45
CA LEU A 377 5.26 -15.82 11.53
C LEU A 377 4.37 -15.19 10.44
N GLY A 378 4.73 -13.99 9.96
CA GLY A 378 4.06 -13.31 8.86
C GLY A 378 4.94 -13.19 7.62
N TYR A 379 4.36 -12.65 6.54
CA TYR A 379 5.07 -12.27 5.31
C TYR A 379 5.80 -13.44 4.64
N ARG A 380 5.29 -14.66 4.79
CA ARG A 380 5.92 -15.85 4.22
C ARG A 380 5.93 -15.76 2.71
N THR A 381 7.03 -16.21 2.12
CA THR A 381 7.25 -16.28 0.68
C THR A 381 7.75 -17.68 0.33
N VAL A 382 7.69 -18.06 -0.94
CA VAL A 382 8.32 -19.29 -1.41
C VAL A 382 9.85 -19.13 -1.31
N ASP A 383 10.55 -20.20 -0.95
CA ASP A 383 12.01 -20.19 -0.99
C ASP A 383 12.47 -20.30 -2.43
N GLU A 384 13.16 -19.26 -2.87
CA GLU A 384 13.66 -19.06 -4.24
C GLU A 384 15.14 -18.66 -4.20
N SER A 385 15.79 -18.90 -3.05
CA SER A 385 17.14 -18.41 -2.77
C SER A 385 18.19 -19.03 -3.71
N GLY A 386 18.01 -20.28 -4.14
CA GLY A 386 18.86 -20.97 -5.11
C GLY A 386 18.99 -20.19 -6.42
N VAL A 387 17.90 -20.12 -7.18
CA VAL A 387 17.84 -19.33 -8.43
C VAL A 387 18.23 -17.86 -8.24
N TYR A 388 17.86 -17.21 -7.12
CA TYR A 388 18.25 -15.82 -6.88
C TYR A 388 19.76 -15.66 -6.70
N ASN A 389 20.42 -16.57 -5.96
CA ASN A 389 21.86 -16.51 -5.75
C ASN A 389 22.62 -16.82 -7.04
N PHE A 390 22.15 -17.76 -7.85
CA PHE A 390 22.72 -18.02 -9.17
C PHE A 390 22.66 -16.76 -10.05
N VAL A 391 21.45 -16.22 -10.29
CA VAL A 391 21.27 -15.06 -11.18
C VAL A 391 22.02 -13.83 -10.67
N ARG A 392 22.01 -13.56 -9.37
CA ARG A 392 22.78 -12.43 -8.80
C ARG A 392 24.29 -12.57 -9.05
N GLY A 393 24.80 -13.81 -9.04
CA GLY A 393 26.22 -14.09 -9.26
C GLY A 393 26.65 -14.15 -10.71
N THR A 394 25.73 -14.36 -11.66
CA THR A 394 26.04 -14.64 -13.07
C THR A 394 25.45 -13.66 -14.08
N ALA A 395 24.41 -12.91 -13.72
CA ALA A 395 23.75 -11.98 -14.64
C ALA A 395 24.70 -10.90 -15.15
N LYS A 396 24.57 -10.58 -16.43
CA LYS A 396 25.30 -9.52 -17.14
C LYS A 396 24.38 -8.35 -17.51
N PRO A 397 24.94 -7.17 -17.85
CA PRO A 397 24.14 -6.01 -18.21
C PRO A 397 23.16 -6.23 -19.38
N GLU A 398 23.53 -7.07 -20.34
CA GLU A 398 22.72 -7.42 -21.51
C GLU A 398 21.65 -8.48 -21.22
N ASP A 399 21.66 -9.09 -20.03
CA ASP A 399 20.77 -10.20 -19.74
C ASP A 399 19.34 -9.75 -19.45
N VAL A 400 18.38 -10.38 -20.14
CA VAL A 400 16.95 -10.19 -19.91
C VAL A 400 16.31 -11.54 -19.66
N TYR A 401 15.76 -11.69 -18.47
CA TYR A 401 15.14 -12.92 -18.00
C TYR A 401 13.64 -12.91 -18.30
N LEU A 402 13.15 -13.93 -19.00
CA LEU A 402 11.73 -14.24 -19.07
C LEU A 402 11.37 -15.16 -17.90
N ILE A 403 10.58 -14.66 -16.96
CA ILE A 403 10.09 -15.44 -15.81
C ILE A 403 8.67 -15.97 -16.05
N PRO A 404 8.28 -17.12 -15.47
CA PRO A 404 6.91 -17.62 -15.50
C PRO A 404 5.93 -16.56 -15.01
N THR A 405 5.08 -16.07 -15.91
CA THR A 405 4.05 -15.08 -15.59
C THR A 405 2.82 -15.32 -16.45
N SER A 406 1.65 -15.01 -15.90
CA SER A 406 0.36 -15.16 -16.59
C SER A 406 -0.64 -14.15 -16.04
N PHE A 407 -1.70 -13.90 -16.82
CA PHE A 407 -2.85 -13.17 -16.29
C PHE A 407 -3.53 -14.02 -15.21
N PRO A 408 -3.77 -13.49 -14.00
CA PRO A 408 -4.46 -14.23 -12.96
C PRO A 408 -5.85 -14.64 -13.43
N LYS A 409 -6.20 -15.92 -13.25
CA LYS A 409 -7.57 -16.42 -13.42
C LYS A 409 -8.45 -15.84 -12.30
N VAL A 410 -8.99 -14.64 -12.49
CA VAL A 410 -9.78 -13.98 -11.45
C VAL A 410 -11.08 -14.75 -11.22
N GLY A 411 -11.28 -15.28 -10.02
CA GLY A 411 -12.50 -15.97 -9.63
C GLY A 411 -13.74 -15.07 -9.57
N SER A 412 -14.91 -15.69 -9.40
CA SER A 412 -16.19 -14.99 -9.19
C SER A 412 -16.41 -14.58 -7.72
N GLY A 413 -15.50 -14.95 -6.82
CA GLY A 413 -15.59 -14.64 -5.40
C GLY A 413 -15.60 -13.14 -5.12
N ARG A 414 -16.38 -12.72 -4.12
CA ARG A 414 -16.42 -11.35 -3.62
C ARG A 414 -15.55 -11.18 -2.38
N GLY A 415 -15.06 -9.97 -2.17
CA GLY A 415 -14.30 -9.57 -1.00
C GLY A 415 -12.82 -9.35 -1.31
N ALA A 416 -12.17 -8.58 -0.44
CA ALA A 416 -10.75 -8.30 -0.51
C ALA A 416 -10.10 -8.76 0.80
N VAL A 417 -9.30 -9.82 0.73
CA VAL A 417 -8.71 -10.48 1.90
C VAL A 417 -7.22 -10.13 2.00
N SER A 418 -6.73 -9.89 3.21
CA SER A 418 -5.29 -9.77 3.43
C SER A 418 -4.65 -11.16 3.50
N ASN A 419 -3.66 -11.40 2.65
CA ASN A 419 -2.86 -12.64 2.68
C ASN A 419 -1.53 -12.46 3.42
N THR A 420 -1.35 -11.35 4.14
CA THR A 420 -0.07 -10.97 4.78
C THR A 420 0.46 -12.00 5.77
N PHE A 421 -0.44 -12.60 6.54
CA PHE A 421 -0.12 -13.63 7.54
C PHE A 421 -0.61 -15.03 7.12
N ALA A 422 -1.12 -15.15 5.89
CA ALA A 422 -1.53 -16.43 5.31
C ALA A 422 -0.31 -17.10 4.63
N PRO A 423 -0.36 -18.41 4.37
CA PRO A 423 0.61 -19.06 3.51
C PRO A 423 0.69 -18.36 2.14
N PRO A 424 1.86 -18.37 1.47
CA PRO A 424 2.02 -17.75 0.15
C PRO A 424 0.96 -18.31 -0.80
N PRO A 425 0.13 -17.46 -1.43
CA PRO A 425 -0.86 -17.95 -2.37
C PRO A 425 -0.16 -18.58 -3.57
N ARG A 426 -0.38 -19.90 -3.76
CA ARG A 426 -0.04 -20.59 -5.01
C ARG A 426 -1.20 -20.45 -5.98
N ALA A 427 -0.92 -20.54 -7.28
CA ALA A 427 -1.96 -20.53 -8.30
C ALA A 427 -3.02 -21.59 -7.99
N LYS A 428 -4.25 -21.16 -7.67
CA LYS A 428 -5.39 -22.04 -7.44
C LYS A 428 -6.57 -21.54 -8.27
N GLU A 429 -7.10 -22.42 -9.12
CA GLU A 429 -8.23 -22.11 -9.98
C GLU A 429 -9.45 -21.64 -9.17
N GLY A 430 -10.14 -20.62 -9.68
CA GLY A 430 -11.35 -20.06 -9.06
C GLY A 430 -11.12 -19.09 -7.89
N THR A 431 -9.86 -18.74 -7.56
CA THR A 431 -9.55 -17.77 -6.50
C THR A 431 -9.13 -16.41 -7.07
N ASN A 432 -9.30 -15.33 -6.30
CA ASN A 432 -8.80 -13.99 -6.67
C ASN A 432 -7.32 -13.78 -6.27
N GLN A 433 -6.62 -14.84 -5.88
CA GLN A 433 -5.25 -14.75 -5.41
C GLN A 433 -4.27 -14.70 -6.60
N ILE A 434 -3.36 -13.73 -6.56
CA ILE A 434 -2.29 -13.61 -7.56
C ILE A 434 -1.12 -14.47 -7.07
N PRO A 435 -0.62 -15.42 -7.88
CA PRO A 435 0.57 -16.19 -7.54
C PRO A 435 1.75 -15.27 -7.21
N VAL A 436 2.55 -15.64 -6.21
CA VAL A 436 3.69 -14.83 -5.73
C VAL A 436 5.05 -15.43 -6.08
N ASP A 437 5.07 -16.47 -6.91
CA ASP A 437 6.30 -17.09 -7.39
C ASP A 437 7.11 -16.09 -8.22
N LEU A 438 8.41 -16.01 -7.95
CA LEU A 438 9.41 -15.13 -8.56
C LEU A 438 9.07 -13.64 -8.53
N GLN A 439 8.10 -13.26 -7.70
CA GLN A 439 7.57 -11.91 -7.62
C GLN A 439 8.60 -10.90 -7.07
N ARG A 440 9.71 -11.41 -6.51
CA ARG A 440 10.85 -10.65 -5.98
C ARG A 440 12.08 -10.71 -6.87
N PHE A 441 12.06 -11.54 -7.92
CA PHE A 441 13.22 -11.88 -8.73
C PHE A 441 14.00 -10.63 -9.12
N ARG A 442 13.33 -9.66 -9.74
CA ARG A 442 13.92 -8.41 -10.24
C ARG A 442 14.77 -7.66 -9.20
N LEU A 443 14.20 -7.35 -8.04
CA LEU A 443 14.92 -6.60 -6.99
C LEU A 443 15.86 -7.49 -6.15
N ALA A 444 15.55 -8.78 -6.01
CA ALA A 444 16.40 -9.69 -5.24
C ALA A 444 17.70 -10.03 -5.98
N THR A 445 17.67 -10.09 -7.31
CA THR A 445 18.83 -10.44 -8.15
C THR A 445 19.52 -9.21 -8.73
N GLY A 446 18.80 -8.11 -8.91
CA GLY A 446 19.29 -6.95 -9.66
C GLY A 446 19.33 -7.19 -11.17
N ALA A 447 18.71 -8.26 -11.68
CA ALA A 447 18.66 -8.56 -13.10
C ALA A 447 17.39 -8.02 -13.76
N CYS A 448 17.51 -7.64 -15.04
CA CYS A 448 16.40 -7.19 -15.86
C CYS A 448 15.45 -8.36 -16.14
N VAL A 449 14.15 -8.10 -16.11
CA VAL A 449 13.14 -9.08 -16.54
C VAL A 449 12.34 -8.53 -17.70
N TYR A 450 11.90 -9.42 -18.59
CA TYR A 450 11.11 -9.04 -19.76
C TYR A 450 9.78 -8.41 -19.38
N VAL A 451 9.05 -9.02 -18.44
CA VAL A 451 7.77 -8.56 -17.91
C VAL A 451 7.38 -9.35 -16.64
N ASP A 452 6.57 -8.75 -15.78
CA ASP A 452 5.82 -9.46 -14.73
C ASP A 452 4.42 -8.84 -14.56
N PHE A 453 3.47 -9.59 -13.98
CA PHE A 453 2.09 -9.12 -13.87
C PHE A 453 1.90 -8.05 -12.78
N LYS A 454 2.68 -8.10 -11.70
CA LYS A 454 2.44 -7.23 -10.55
C LYS A 454 2.97 -5.82 -10.81
N SER A 455 4.05 -5.71 -11.57
CA SER A 455 4.72 -4.45 -11.85
C SER A 455 4.22 -3.89 -13.20
N VAL A 456 3.56 -2.73 -13.17
CA VAL A 456 2.84 -2.14 -14.33
C VAL A 456 3.29 -0.69 -14.55
N PRO A 457 3.38 -0.20 -15.80
CA PRO A 457 3.71 1.20 -16.08
C PRO A 457 2.50 2.12 -15.94
N TYR A 458 2.74 3.43 -16.05
CA TYR A 458 1.77 4.47 -15.74
C TYR A 458 1.58 5.52 -16.84
N ALA A 459 1.94 5.20 -18.09
CA ALA A 459 1.51 5.94 -19.28
C ALA A 459 0.70 5.04 -20.25
N ALA A 460 -0.22 5.64 -21.01
CA ALA A 460 -1.15 4.90 -21.84
C ALA A 460 -0.46 3.94 -22.85
N SER A 461 0.56 4.41 -23.57
CA SER A 461 1.33 3.59 -24.53
C SER A 461 2.11 2.48 -23.85
N GLU A 462 2.70 2.77 -22.68
CA GLU A 462 3.49 1.81 -21.91
C GLU A 462 2.60 0.69 -21.34
N VAL A 463 1.37 1.01 -20.91
CA VAL A 463 0.40 0.01 -20.45
C VAL A 463 0.02 -0.96 -21.57
N GLN A 464 -0.13 -0.46 -22.80
CA GLN A 464 -0.39 -1.31 -23.97
C GLN A 464 0.80 -2.23 -24.27
N GLU A 465 2.03 -1.69 -24.20
CA GLU A 465 3.25 -2.49 -24.35
C GLU A 465 3.37 -3.54 -23.25
N TRP A 466 3.13 -3.18 -21.98
CA TRP A 466 3.09 -4.12 -20.86
C TRP A 466 2.09 -5.25 -21.11
N HIS A 467 0.88 -4.92 -21.58
CA HIS A 467 -0.14 -5.91 -21.89
C HIS A 467 0.30 -6.84 -23.03
N SER A 468 0.89 -6.31 -24.10
CA SER A 468 1.46 -7.08 -25.20
C SER A 468 2.56 -8.05 -24.72
N ARG A 469 3.48 -7.57 -23.89
CA ARG A 469 4.53 -8.41 -23.27
C ARG A 469 3.95 -9.50 -22.38
N MET A 470 2.94 -9.18 -21.58
CA MET A 470 2.24 -10.13 -20.73
C MET A 470 1.52 -11.21 -21.54
N THR A 471 0.86 -10.86 -22.64
CA THR A 471 0.24 -11.82 -23.56
C THR A 471 1.29 -12.75 -24.16
N PHE A 472 2.40 -12.20 -24.69
CA PHE A 472 3.49 -13.01 -25.21
C PHE A 472 4.04 -13.99 -24.16
N ALA A 473 4.30 -13.51 -22.94
CA ALA A 473 4.82 -14.36 -21.87
C ALA A 473 3.81 -15.44 -21.49
N ALA A 474 2.52 -15.09 -21.33
CA ALA A 474 1.47 -16.06 -21.02
C ALA A 474 1.32 -17.13 -22.11
N ASP A 475 1.32 -16.72 -23.39
CA ASP A 475 1.21 -17.62 -24.53
C ASP A 475 2.43 -18.55 -24.61
N PHE A 476 3.64 -17.98 -24.45
CA PHE A 476 4.88 -18.73 -24.36
C PHE A 476 4.79 -19.78 -23.26
N TYR A 477 4.38 -19.42 -22.04
CA TYR A 477 4.27 -20.35 -20.92
C TYR A 477 3.10 -21.35 -21.03
N SER A 478 2.12 -21.13 -21.89
CA SER A 478 0.95 -22.02 -22.07
C SER A 478 1.16 -23.15 -23.07
N ASN A 479 1.98 -22.94 -24.12
CA ASN A 479 2.19 -23.90 -25.19
C ASN A 479 3.27 -24.92 -24.81
N GLN A 480 2.94 -26.20 -24.64
CA GLN A 480 3.87 -27.19 -24.07
C GLN A 480 4.81 -27.87 -25.09
N SER A 481 4.55 -27.82 -26.39
CA SER A 481 5.32 -28.56 -27.41
C SER A 481 6.55 -27.82 -27.98
N ARG A 482 7.21 -26.97 -27.17
CA ARG A 482 8.14 -25.86 -27.52
C ARG A 482 9.41 -26.26 -28.28
N ASN A 483 9.26 -26.71 -29.53
CA ASN A 483 10.38 -27.02 -30.43
C ASN A 483 10.31 -26.20 -31.75
N PHE A 484 9.58 -25.09 -31.76
CA PHE A 484 9.39 -24.32 -33.00
C PHE A 484 10.47 -23.23 -33.17
N LEU A 485 11.04 -23.14 -34.37
CA LEU A 485 11.94 -22.05 -34.77
C LEU A 485 11.30 -20.65 -34.59
N SER A 486 9.97 -20.56 -34.65
CA SER A 486 9.22 -19.33 -34.38
C SER A 486 9.42 -18.82 -32.96
N ASP A 487 9.55 -19.71 -31.98
CA ASP A 487 9.71 -19.35 -30.57
C ASP A 487 11.12 -18.80 -30.32
N HIS A 488 12.15 -19.43 -30.89
CA HIS A 488 13.52 -18.90 -30.87
C HIS A 488 13.59 -17.49 -31.47
N THR A 489 13.04 -17.32 -32.68
CA THR A 489 13.02 -16.02 -33.36
C THR A 489 12.28 -14.97 -32.53
N ALA A 490 11.16 -15.34 -31.91
CA ALA A 490 10.36 -14.45 -31.08
C ALA A 490 11.09 -14.00 -29.81
N LEU A 491 11.84 -14.90 -29.15
CA LEU A 491 12.67 -14.58 -27.98
C LEU A 491 13.78 -13.60 -28.36
N ARG A 492 14.52 -13.88 -29.45
CA ARG A 492 15.62 -13.04 -29.94
C ARG A 492 15.15 -11.65 -30.35
N MET A 493 14.05 -11.54 -31.09
CA MET A 493 13.47 -10.24 -31.47
C MET A 493 13.06 -9.38 -30.27
N ARG A 494 12.77 -10.01 -29.13
CA ARG A 494 12.38 -9.34 -27.87
C ARG A 494 13.55 -9.08 -26.94
N GLY A 495 14.77 -9.45 -27.35
CA GLY A 495 15.98 -9.31 -26.54
C GLY A 495 16.03 -10.24 -25.33
N ILE A 496 15.23 -11.31 -25.29
CA ILE A 496 15.23 -12.26 -24.17
C ILE A 496 16.45 -13.17 -24.30
N THR A 497 17.30 -13.18 -23.27
CA THR A 497 18.55 -13.98 -23.25
C THR A 497 18.44 -15.20 -22.36
N HIS A 498 17.55 -15.17 -21.37
CA HIS A 498 17.35 -16.27 -20.43
C HIS A 498 15.87 -16.57 -20.21
N VAL A 499 15.55 -17.83 -19.97
CA VAL A 499 14.20 -18.31 -19.65
C VAL A 499 14.25 -19.08 -18.33
N VAL A 500 13.38 -18.73 -17.39
CA VAL A 500 13.23 -19.46 -16.13
C VAL A 500 12.04 -20.40 -16.24
N ALA A 501 12.21 -21.67 -15.88
CA ALA A 501 11.14 -22.67 -15.88
C ALA A 501 10.95 -23.28 -14.50
N SER A 502 9.76 -23.82 -14.22
CA SER A 502 9.59 -24.70 -13.07
C SER A 502 10.29 -26.03 -13.36
N ARG A 503 10.98 -26.60 -12.35
CA ARG A 503 11.56 -27.95 -12.44
C ARG A 503 10.52 -29.03 -12.77
N SER A 504 9.25 -28.79 -12.41
CA SER A 504 8.13 -29.69 -12.71
C SER A 504 7.66 -29.64 -14.17
N GLN A 505 8.07 -28.62 -14.93
CA GLN A 505 7.68 -28.39 -16.32
C GLN A 505 8.90 -27.88 -17.12
N PRO A 506 9.90 -28.75 -17.37
CA PRO A 506 11.10 -28.38 -18.13
C PRO A 506 10.76 -28.06 -19.59
N PHE A 507 11.64 -27.31 -20.25
CA PHE A 507 11.56 -27.10 -21.69
C PHE A 507 12.44 -28.07 -22.44
N GLU A 508 11.89 -28.64 -23.51
CA GLU A 508 12.61 -29.47 -24.47
C GLU A 508 12.76 -28.69 -25.78
N ALA A 509 13.77 -27.82 -25.84
CA ALA A 509 14.05 -26.98 -27.01
C ALA A 509 15.55 -26.95 -27.31
N HIS A 510 15.94 -27.19 -28.57
CA HIS A 510 17.35 -27.23 -28.98
C HIS A 510 18.11 -25.90 -28.86
N TYR A 511 17.39 -24.77 -28.83
CA TYR A 511 17.96 -23.43 -28.69
C TYR A 511 18.00 -22.95 -27.22
N LEU A 512 17.68 -23.82 -26.26
CA LEU A 512 17.72 -23.54 -24.83
C LEU A 512 18.74 -24.43 -24.14
N GLU A 513 19.82 -23.82 -23.65
CA GLU A 513 20.88 -24.50 -22.91
C GLU A 513 20.63 -24.36 -21.40
N GLU A 514 20.54 -25.47 -20.67
CA GLU A 514 20.43 -25.44 -19.21
C GLU A 514 21.73 -24.92 -18.58
N VAL A 515 21.67 -23.77 -17.90
CA VAL A 515 22.82 -23.15 -17.23
C VAL A 515 22.73 -23.25 -15.70
N TYR A 516 21.55 -23.55 -15.16
CA TYR A 516 21.32 -23.79 -13.74
C TYR A 516 20.05 -24.60 -13.51
N ALA A 517 20.05 -25.44 -12.46
CA ALA A 517 18.86 -26.06 -11.94
C ALA A 517 18.97 -26.27 -10.43
N ASP A 518 17.84 -26.14 -9.74
CA ASP A 518 17.62 -26.57 -8.36
C ASP A 518 16.33 -27.40 -8.25
N ASP A 519 15.90 -27.69 -7.02
CA ASP A 519 14.70 -28.48 -6.75
C ASP A 519 13.40 -27.82 -7.26
N ALA A 520 13.39 -26.50 -7.50
CA ALA A 520 12.20 -25.73 -7.84
C ALA A 520 12.23 -25.15 -9.26
N TYR A 521 13.40 -24.73 -9.74
CA TYR A 521 13.56 -23.96 -10.98
C TYR A 521 14.71 -24.45 -11.86
N ILE A 522 14.58 -24.17 -13.15
CA ILE A 522 15.64 -24.33 -14.17
C ILE A 522 15.84 -22.96 -14.83
N VAL A 523 17.09 -22.58 -15.11
CA VAL A 523 17.42 -21.41 -15.92
C VAL A 523 18.06 -21.89 -17.21
N TYR A 524 17.48 -21.47 -18.33
CA TYR A 524 17.99 -21.71 -19.67
C TYR A 524 18.60 -20.43 -20.25
N ARG A 525 19.71 -20.57 -20.96
CA ARG A 525 20.27 -19.56 -21.86
C ARG A 525 19.72 -19.78 -23.28
N VAL A 526 19.34 -18.70 -23.96
CA VAL A 526 18.89 -18.73 -25.36
C VAL A 526 20.12 -18.66 -26.28
N GLU A 527 20.36 -19.73 -27.05
CA GLU A 527 21.52 -19.89 -27.95
C GLU A 527 21.44 -19.10 -29.25
#